data_AF-A0A8T6VBP9-F1
#
_entry.id   AF-A0A8T6VBP9-F1
#
_cell.length_a   1.000
_cell.length_b   1.000
_cell.length_c   1.000
_cell.angle_alpha   90.00
_cell.angle_beta   90.00
_cell.angle_gamma   90.00
#
_symmetry.space_group_name_H-M   'P 1'
#
loop_
_entity.id
_entity.type
_entity.pdbx_description
1 polymer ?
#
loop_
_entity_poly.entity_id
_entity_poly.type
_entity_poly.pdbx_seq_one_letter_code
_entity_poly.pdbx_strand_id
1 'polypeptide(L)'
;MKIYTKTGDDGTTSLQGNIRIKKSDLRIRAYGTVDELNAFLGVINSKLNDKELITLTTSIQNDLFVLGADLSNPDTTKSQNRISSHDIERLENYIDRFEANLTNITYFILPGGTEIASNFHFARAIARRAESLVVALAEKSDINKKDIQYLN
;
A
#
# COMPACT_ATOMS: atom_id res chain seq x y z
N MET A 1 -23.28 11.35 9.41
CA MET A 1 -21.96 11.88 9.82
C MET A 1 -21.48 12.80 8.71
N LYS A 2 -20.92 13.98 9.00
CA LYS A 2 -20.33 14.85 7.95
C LYS A 2 -18.91 14.39 7.65
N ILE A 3 -18.54 14.36 6.38
CA ILE A 3 -17.18 14.01 5.93
C ILE A 3 -16.18 15.14 6.27
N TYR A 4 -16.59 16.41 6.11
CA TYR A 4 -15.74 17.55 6.45
C TYR A 4 -15.97 18.04 7.90
N THR A 5 -14.87 18.25 8.64
CA THR A 5 -14.88 18.74 10.04
C THR A 5 -14.25 20.12 10.20
N LYS A 6 -13.49 20.61 9.20
CA LYS A 6 -12.67 21.84 9.23
C LYS A 6 -11.51 21.86 10.24
N THR A 7 -11.31 20.77 11.01
CA THR A 7 -10.27 20.70 12.06
C THR A 7 -8.83 20.66 11.51
N GLY A 8 -8.67 20.45 10.20
CA GLY A 8 -7.37 20.45 9.53
C GLY A 8 -7.13 21.65 8.61
N ASP A 9 -7.97 22.68 8.66
CA ASP A 9 -7.84 23.88 7.83
C ASP A 9 -6.59 24.70 8.22
N ASP A 10 -6.07 24.51 9.44
CA ASP A 10 -4.82 25.06 9.93
C ASP A 10 -3.55 24.32 9.41
N GLY A 11 -3.73 23.33 8.54
CA GLY A 11 -2.64 22.51 8.00
C GLY A 11 -2.24 21.32 8.89
N THR A 12 -2.97 21.04 9.96
CA THR A 12 -2.74 19.88 10.83
C THR A 12 -3.74 18.75 10.59
N THR A 13 -3.46 17.59 11.16
CA THR A 13 -4.38 16.43 11.21
C THR A 13 -4.09 15.60 12.44
N SER A 14 -5.01 14.70 12.81
CA SER A 14 -4.84 13.79 13.94
C SER A 14 -4.47 12.39 13.46
N LEU A 15 -3.46 11.80 14.08
CA LEU A 15 -3.17 10.37 14.02
C LEU A 15 -4.13 9.59 14.94
N GLN A 16 -4.06 8.26 14.87
CA GLN A 16 -4.67 7.40 15.87
C GLN A 16 -4.15 7.78 17.28
N GLY A 17 -5.05 7.80 18.26
CA GLY A 17 -4.72 8.27 19.62
C GLY A 17 -4.78 9.80 19.81
N ASN A 18 -5.38 10.55 18.88
CA ASN A 18 -5.58 12.01 18.94
C ASN A 18 -4.29 12.85 18.95
N ILE A 19 -3.19 12.30 18.42
CA ILE A 19 -1.92 13.01 18.31
C ILE A 19 -1.98 13.93 17.09
N ARG A 20 -1.91 15.26 17.31
CA ARG A 20 -1.95 16.25 16.23
C ARG A 20 -0.57 16.47 15.62
N ILE A 21 -0.48 16.37 14.30
CA ILE A 21 0.74 16.59 13.51
C ILE A 21 0.46 17.45 12.28
N LYS A 22 1.52 17.97 11.63
CA LYS A 22 1.38 18.69 10.36
C LYS A 22 1.01 17.72 9.23
N LYS A 23 0.18 18.15 8.28
CA LYS A 23 -0.14 17.36 7.08
C LYS A 23 1.09 17.04 6.21
N SER A 24 2.17 17.80 6.34
CA SER A 24 3.44 17.57 5.65
C SER A 24 4.36 16.56 6.35
N ASP A 25 3.97 16.04 7.51
CA ASP A 25 4.76 15.07 8.27
C ASP A 25 5.02 13.78 7.46
N LEU A 26 6.18 13.17 7.67
CA LEU A 26 6.60 11.98 6.92
C LEU A 26 5.64 10.81 7.13
N ARG A 27 5.08 10.64 8.33
CA ARG A 27 4.12 9.58 8.61
C ARG A 27 2.84 9.73 7.77
N ILE A 28 2.33 10.97 7.67
CA ILE A 28 1.17 11.29 6.80
C ILE A 28 1.48 10.94 5.35
N ARG A 29 2.67 11.31 4.87
CA ARG A 29 3.09 11.03 3.49
C ARG A 29 3.23 9.53 3.23
N ALA A 30 3.75 8.77 4.18
CA ALA A 30 3.93 7.32 4.06
C ALA A 30 2.59 6.61 3.88
N TYR A 31 1.69 6.68 4.87
CA TYR A 31 0.40 6.00 4.75
C TYR A 31 -0.52 6.67 3.71
N GLY A 32 -0.35 7.96 3.42
CA GLY A 32 -1.05 8.63 2.33
C GLY A 32 -0.66 8.11 0.95
N THR A 33 0.59 7.69 0.75
CA THR A 33 1.03 7.06 -0.50
C THR A 33 0.57 5.60 -0.58
N VAL A 34 0.41 4.92 0.56
CA VAL A 34 -0.26 3.60 0.65
C VAL A 34 -1.73 3.74 0.23
N ASP A 35 -2.42 4.78 0.68
CA ASP A 35 -3.80 5.08 0.26
C ASP A 35 -3.87 5.43 -1.24
N GLU A 36 -2.88 6.15 -1.78
CA GLU A 36 -2.77 6.41 -3.22
C GLU A 36 -2.67 5.11 -4.03
N LEU A 37 -1.83 4.16 -3.59
CA LEU A 37 -1.75 2.82 -4.21
C LEU A 37 -3.10 2.12 -4.12
N ASN A 38 -3.71 2.10 -2.93
CA ASN A 38 -4.97 1.41 -2.68
C ASN A 38 -6.10 1.95 -3.57
N ALA A 39 -6.24 3.27 -3.66
CA ALA A 39 -7.20 3.93 -4.53
C ALA A 39 -6.96 3.58 -6.02
N PHE A 40 -5.70 3.54 -6.45
CA PHE A 40 -5.35 3.20 -7.82
C PHE A 40 -5.61 1.72 -8.17
N LEU A 41 -5.40 0.80 -7.22
CA LEU A 41 -5.84 -0.59 -7.36
C LEU A 41 -7.36 -0.70 -7.55
N GLY A 42 -8.14 0.18 -6.92
CA GLY A 42 -9.59 0.30 -7.15
C GLY A 42 -9.94 0.66 -8.60
N VAL A 43 -9.15 1.53 -9.23
CA VAL A 43 -9.30 1.87 -10.67
C VAL A 43 -9.02 0.66 -11.54
N ILE A 44 -7.96 -0.11 -11.24
CA ILE A 44 -7.65 -1.36 -11.95
C ILE A 44 -8.80 -2.36 -11.80
N ASN A 45 -9.26 -2.60 -10.57
CA ASN A 45 -10.35 -3.51 -10.25
C ASN A 45 -11.63 -3.22 -11.03
N SER A 46 -11.97 -1.93 -11.22
CA SER A 46 -13.16 -1.53 -12.01
C SER A 46 -13.12 -1.94 -13.49
N LYS A 47 -11.95 -2.30 -14.02
CA LYS A 47 -11.72 -2.67 -15.42
C LYS A 47 -11.34 -4.14 -15.61
N LEU A 48 -11.13 -4.89 -14.53
CA LEU A 48 -10.80 -6.32 -14.59
C LEU A 48 -12.05 -7.15 -14.89
N ASN A 49 -11.87 -8.20 -15.70
CA ASN A 49 -12.89 -9.23 -15.94
C ASN A 49 -12.49 -10.59 -15.36
N ASP A 50 -11.21 -10.76 -15.02
CA ASP A 50 -10.68 -11.99 -14.44
C ASP A 50 -10.99 -12.04 -12.94
N LYS A 51 -11.75 -13.06 -12.52
CA LYS A 51 -12.20 -13.21 -11.13
C LYS A 51 -11.05 -13.44 -10.16
N GLU A 52 -10.00 -14.12 -10.59
CA GLU A 52 -8.83 -14.37 -9.75
C GLU A 52 -8.07 -13.07 -9.51
N LEU A 53 -7.82 -12.28 -10.56
CA LEU A 53 -7.16 -10.98 -10.43
C LEU A 53 -7.99 -9.99 -9.59
N ILE A 54 -9.32 -10.00 -9.72
CA ILE A 54 -10.21 -9.19 -8.87
C ILE A 54 -10.08 -9.61 -7.41
N THR A 55 -10.09 -10.93 -7.14
CA THR A 55 -9.98 -11.46 -5.77
C THR A 55 -8.64 -11.09 -5.13
N LEU A 56 -7.53 -11.30 -5.85
CA LEU A 56 -6.19 -10.94 -5.42
C LEU A 56 -6.05 -9.43 -5.18
N THR A 57 -6.43 -8.61 -6.16
CA THR A 57 -6.28 -7.16 -6.05
C THR A 57 -7.14 -6.62 -4.90
N THR A 58 -8.35 -7.17 -4.70
CA THR A 58 -9.19 -6.83 -3.55
C THR A 58 -8.57 -7.26 -2.22
N SER A 59 -7.91 -8.42 -2.13
CA SER A 59 -7.21 -8.81 -0.90
C SER A 59 -6.04 -7.85 -0.62
N ILE A 60 -5.28 -7.46 -1.65
CA ILE A 60 -4.22 -6.45 -1.52
C ILE A 60 -4.80 -5.11 -1.04
N GLN A 61 -5.95 -4.66 -1.56
CA GLN A 61 -6.59 -3.42 -1.07
C GLN A 61 -6.95 -3.49 0.43
N ASN A 62 -7.37 -4.65 0.93
CA ASN A 62 -7.63 -4.85 2.35
C ASN A 62 -6.33 -4.83 3.17
N ASP A 63 -5.28 -5.49 2.70
CA ASP A 63 -3.97 -5.48 3.35
C ASP A 63 -3.40 -4.06 3.43
N LEU A 64 -3.48 -3.28 2.34
CA LEU A 64 -3.04 -1.89 2.30
C LEU A 64 -3.84 -1.00 3.26
N PHE A 65 -5.12 -1.31 3.50
CA PHE A 65 -5.92 -0.62 4.51
C PHE A 65 -5.42 -0.93 5.93
N VAL A 66 -5.12 -2.20 6.22
CA VAL A 66 -4.52 -2.64 7.50
C VAL A 66 -3.13 -2.01 7.70
N LEU A 67 -2.29 -2.04 6.68
CA LEU A 67 -0.96 -1.43 6.66
C LEU A 67 -1.05 0.08 6.90
N GLY A 68 -1.94 0.78 6.19
CA GLY A 68 -2.17 2.21 6.38
C GLY A 68 -2.65 2.55 7.79
N ALA A 69 -3.52 1.72 8.37
CA ALA A 69 -3.96 1.87 9.75
C ALA A 69 -2.80 1.69 10.74
N ASP A 70 -1.96 0.67 10.56
CA ASP A 70 -0.78 0.44 11.41
C ASP A 70 0.21 1.63 11.34
N LEU A 71 0.51 2.11 10.13
CA LEU A 71 1.37 3.27 9.95
C LEU A 71 0.78 4.57 10.54
N SER A 72 -0.55 4.69 10.58
CA SER A 72 -1.23 5.83 11.21
C SER A 72 -1.11 5.82 12.74
N ASN A 73 -0.74 4.69 13.35
CA ASN A 73 -0.58 4.54 14.78
C ASN A 73 0.89 4.74 15.20
N PRO A 74 1.22 5.81 15.95
CA PRO A 74 2.57 5.99 16.48
C PRO A 74 2.87 5.10 17.70
N ASP A 75 1.86 4.49 18.33
CA ASP A 75 2.02 3.59 19.47
C ASP A 75 1.92 2.12 19.02
N THR A 76 3.06 1.53 18.68
CA THR A 76 3.17 0.16 18.18
C THR A 76 2.73 -0.90 19.20
N THR A 77 2.64 -0.56 20.49
CA THR A 77 2.22 -1.50 21.56
C THR A 77 0.72 -1.76 21.57
N LYS A 78 -0.07 -0.84 20.98
CA LYS A 78 -1.54 -0.94 20.92
C LYS A 78 -2.08 -1.33 19.55
N SER A 79 -1.19 -1.67 18.62
CA SER A 79 -1.61 -2.04 17.28
C SER A 79 -2.28 -3.40 17.27
N GLN A 80 -3.51 -3.45 16.74
CA GLN A 80 -4.29 -4.67 16.53
C GLN A 80 -4.49 -4.82 15.02
N ASN A 81 -4.31 -6.04 14.50
CA ASN A 81 -4.30 -6.35 13.07
C ASN A 81 -3.17 -5.63 12.33
N ARG A 82 -2.08 -6.37 12.07
CA ARG A 82 -0.90 -5.88 11.35
C ARG A 82 -0.60 -6.86 10.23
N ILE A 83 0.10 -6.37 9.20
CA ILE A 83 0.67 -7.25 8.18
C ILE A 83 1.52 -8.32 8.85
N SER A 84 1.24 -9.56 8.48
CA SER A 84 1.86 -10.76 9.03
C SER A 84 2.72 -11.47 7.98
N SER A 85 3.42 -12.52 8.40
CA SER A 85 4.20 -13.34 7.45
C SER A 85 3.28 -14.08 6.48
N HIS A 86 2.07 -14.43 6.93
CA HIS A 86 1.09 -15.11 6.10
C HIS A 86 0.63 -14.24 4.92
N ASP A 87 0.54 -12.92 5.10
CA ASP A 87 0.14 -12.00 4.04
C ASP A 87 1.23 -11.88 2.96
N ILE A 88 2.50 -11.92 3.38
CA ILE A 88 3.66 -11.94 2.48
C ILE A 88 3.73 -13.26 1.71
N GLU A 89 3.65 -14.39 2.42
CA GLU A 89 3.62 -15.73 1.82
C GLU A 89 2.47 -15.86 0.81
N ARG A 90 1.32 -15.23 1.07
CA ARG A 90 0.21 -15.20 0.11
C ARG A 90 0.61 -14.52 -1.20
N LEU A 91 1.32 -13.38 -1.15
CA LEU A 91 1.79 -12.70 -2.36
C LEU A 91 2.83 -13.53 -3.11
N GLU A 92 3.79 -14.12 -2.40
CA GLU A 92 4.82 -15.01 -2.97
C GLU A 92 4.16 -16.18 -3.74
N ASN A 93 3.16 -16.82 -3.16
CA ASN A 93 2.41 -17.90 -3.84
C ASN A 93 1.70 -17.43 -5.13
N TYR A 94 1.19 -16.19 -5.17
CA TYR A 94 0.61 -15.64 -6.40
C TYR A 94 1.67 -15.29 -7.44
N ILE A 95 2.82 -14.75 -7.01
CA ILE A 95 3.97 -14.47 -7.87
C ILE A 95 4.44 -15.76 -8.54
N ASP A 96 4.74 -16.80 -7.76
CA ASP A 96 5.18 -18.11 -8.26
C ASP A 96 4.19 -18.69 -9.28
N ARG A 97 2.90 -18.58 -8.99
CA ARG A 97 1.84 -19.08 -9.87
C ARG A 97 1.75 -18.32 -11.20
N PHE A 98 1.88 -16.99 -11.19
CA PHE A 98 1.85 -16.21 -12.42
C PHE A 98 3.15 -16.38 -13.22
N GLU A 99 4.31 -16.41 -12.55
CA GLU A 99 5.61 -16.63 -13.16
C GLU A 99 5.74 -17.99 -13.84
N ALA A 100 5.09 -19.03 -13.31
CA ALA A 100 5.07 -20.37 -13.94
C ALA A 100 4.54 -20.38 -15.38
N ASN A 101 3.81 -19.33 -15.80
CA ASN A 101 3.28 -19.19 -17.15
C ASN A 101 4.11 -18.24 -18.04
N LEU A 102 5.21 -17.69 -17.52
CA LEU A 102 6.05 -16.74 -18.23
C LEU A 102 7.28 -17.43 -18.82
N THR A 103 7.77 -16.89 -19.93
CA THR A 103 9.08 -17.26 -20.45
C THR A 103 10.15 -16.43 -19.75
N ASN A 104 11.28 -17.05 -19.45
CA ASN A 104 12.41 -16.32 -18.88
C ASN A 104 12.87 -15.24 -19.85
N ILE A 105 12.92 -14.00 -19.36
CA ILE A 105 13.47 -12.86 -20.07
C ILE A 105 14.77 -12.43 -19.40
N THR A 106 15.70 -11.90 -20.20
CA THR A 106 17.02 -11.41 -19.74
C THR A 106 17.18 -9.91 -19.94
N TYR A 107 16.10 -9.21 -20.28
CA TYR A 107 16.06 -7.79 -20.61
C TYR A 107 14.91 -7.09 -19.88
N PHE A 108 15.04 -5.77 -19.70
CA PHE A 108 13.96 -4.97 -19.15
C PHE A 108 12.81 -4.80 -20.13
N ILE A 109 11.58 -4.85 -19.62
CA ILE A 109 10.37 -4.56 -20.38
C ILE A 109 10.05 -3.07 -20.26
N LEU A 110 9.71 -2.42 -21.38
CA LEU A 110 9.10 -1.10 -21.34
C LEU A 110 7.71 -1.21 -20.70
N PRO A 111 7.43 -0.50 -19.58
CA PRO A 111 6.16 -0.62 -18.88
C PRO A 111 4.98 -0.24 -19.78
N GLY A 112 4.15 -1.21 -20.15
CA GLY A 112 3.10 -1.01 -21.15
C GLY A 112 2.37 -2.31 -21.51
N GLY A 113 1.84 -2.37 -22.73
CA GLY A 113 1.07 -3.50 -23.23
C GLY A 113 -0.42 -3.18 -23.27
N THR A 114 -1.26 -4.02 -22.67
CA THR A 114 -2.69 -3.70 -22.53
C THR A 114 -2.90 -2.55 -21.56
N GLU A 115 -4.08 -1.93 -21.58
CA GLU A 115 -4.43 -0.88 -20.62
C GLU A 115 -4.30 -1.37 -19.17
N ILE A 116 -4.76 -2.61 -18.90
CA ILE A 116 -4.65 -3.23 -17.57
C ILE A 116 -3.20 -3.45 -17.18
N ALA A 117 -2.36 -4.00 -18.07
CA ALA A 117 -0.93 -4.21 -17.80
C ALA A 117 -0.20 -2.89 -17.53
N SER A 118 -0.52 -1.86 -18.32
CA SER A 118 0.03 -0.50 -18.14
C SER A 118 -0.36 0.09 -16.79
N ASN A 119 -1.60 -0.10 -16.36
CA ASN A 119 -2.04 0.32 -15.04
C ASN A 119 -1.33 -0.46 -13.92
N PHE A 120 -1.18 -1.78 -14.01
CA PHE A 120 -0.40 -2.53 -13.01
C PHE A 120 1.06 -2.07 -12.95
N HIS A 121 1.67 -1.72 -14.08
CA HIS A 121 3.00 -1.11 -14.07
C HIS A 121 3.05 0.24 -13.37
N PHE A 122 2.00 1.05 -13.47
CA PHE A 122 1.88 2.31 -12.73
C PHE A 122 1.67 2.07 -11.24
N ALA A 123 0.80 1.11 -10.88
CA ALA A 123 0.59 0.68 -9.49
C ALA A 123 1.90 0.22 -8.85
N ARG A 124 2.70 -0.60 -9.56
CA ARG A 124 4.06 -1.00 -9.13
C ARG A 124 4.96 0.21 -8.84
N ALA A 125 4.90 1.28 -9.63
CA ALA A 125 5.68 2.49 -9.37
C ALA A 125 5.20 3.25 -8.11
N ILE A 126 3.88 3.28 -7.86
CA ILE A 126 3.31 3.85 -6.63
C ILE A 126 3.71 3.00 -5.42
N ALA A 127 3.64 1.66 -5.51
CA ALA A 127 4.02 0.75 -4.45
C ALA A 127 5.48 0.97 -4.01
N ARG A 128 6.41 1.07 -4.96
CA ARG A 128 7.82 1.37 -4.68
C ARG A 128 8.04 2.76 -4.08
N ARG A 129 7.19 3.74 -4.44
CA ARG A 129 7.21 5.08 -3.82
C ARG A 129 6.70 5.01 -2.37
N ALA A 130 5.64 4.25 -2.11
CA ALA A 130 5.13 4.02 -0.76
C ALA A 130 6.19 3.31 0.09
N GLU A 131 6.76 2.21 -0.41
CA GLU A 131 7.87 1.47 0.20
C GLU A 131 9.00 2.40 0.63
N SER A 132 9.50 3.23 -0.28
CA SER A 132 10.59 4.18 0.00
C SER A 132 10.26 5.16 1.13
N LEU A 133 9.02 5.63 1.21
CA LEU A 133 8.57 6.53 2.28
C LEU A 133 8.40 5.81 3.61
N VAL A 134 7.94 4.55 3.59
CA VAL A 134 7.82 3.71 4.79
C VAL A 134 9.20 3.36 5.34
N VAL A 135 10.18 3.05 4.48
CA VAL A 135 11.57 2.86 4.88
C VAL A 135 12.11 4.13 5.55
N ALA A 136 11.92 5.30 4.94
CA ALA A 136 12.34 6.57 5.53
C ALA A 136 11.63 6.89 6.86
N LEU A 137 10.39 6.44 7.04
CA LEU A 137 9.67 6.55 8.32
C LEU A 137 10.27 5.61 9.37
N ALA A 138 10.64 4.39 9.00
CA ALA A 138 11.23 3.38 9.88
C ALA A 138 12.58 3.83 10.48
N GLU A 139 13.32 4.69 9.79
CA GLU A 139 14.54 5.31 10.31
C GLU A 139 14.29 6.26 11.49
N LYS A 140 13.06 6.79 11.62
CA LYS A 140 12.69 7.85 12.58
C LYS A 140 11.65 7.42 13.60
N SER A 141 11.04 6.26 13.43
CA SER A 141 9.93 5.79 14.25
C SER A 141 9.88 4.28 14.26
N ASP A 142 9.45 3.71 15.38
CA ASP A 142 9.13 2.29 15.43
C ASP A 142 7.88 1.99 14.57
N ILE A 143 7.99 0.96 13.73
CA ILE A 143 6.94 0.50 12.82
C ILE A 143 7.00 -1.03 12.68
N ASN A 144 5.99 -1.64 12.08
CA ASN A 144 6.06 -3.05 11.71
C ASN A 144 7.03 -3.23 10.53
N LYS A 145 8.10 -3.99 10.73
CA LYS A 145 9.05 -4.30 9.65
C LYS A 145 8.40 -5.09 8.51
N LYS A 146 7.31 -5.82 8.77
CA LYS A 146 6.58 -6.56 7.75
C LYS A 146 5.83 -5.65 6.78
N ASP A 147 5.53 -4.41 7.15
CA ASP A 147 4.93 -3.44 6.23
C ASP A 147 5.90 -3.10 5.09
N ILE A 148 7.19 -2.98 5.39
CA ILE A 148 8.24 -2.79 4.38
C ILE A 148 8.34 -4.05 3.51
N GLN A 149 8.39 -5.23 4.11
CA GLN A 149 8.49 -6.50 3.38
C GLN A 149 7.31 -6.75 2.45
N TYR A 150 6.10 -6.37 2.86
CA TYR A 150 4.90 -6.55 2.04
C TYR A 150 4.81 -5.57 0.87
N LEU A 151 5.32 -4.35 1.04
CA LEU A 151 5.35 -3.35 -0.04
C LEU A 151 6.42 -3.62 -1.10
N ASN A 152 7.47 -4.35 -0.75
CA ASN A 152 8.60 -4.71 -1.62
C ASN A 152 8.30 -5.96 -2.46
#